data_AF-A0A854X249-F1
#
_entry.id   AF-A0A854X249-F1
#
_cell.length_a   1.000
_cell.length_b   1.000
_cell.length_c   1.000
_cell.angle_alpha   90.00
_cell.angle_beta   90.00
_cell.angle_gamma   90.00
#
_symmetry.space_group_name_H-M   'P 1'
#
loop_
_entity.id
_entity.type
_entity.pdbx_description
1 polymer ?
#
loop_
_entity_poly.entity_id
_entity_poly.type
_entity_poly.pdbx_seq_one_letter_code
_entity_poly.pdbx_strand_id
1 'polypeptide(L)'
;MDYPKSVPSAGLVNGKFIDENPLTGTPGSLIPADWGNGVTQEILNVIKAGDLTPDEKKYDQLLQAIQNVSAKGWNLDSALPIGSLPTATVATPDGRLAITPAAVATSGGRISIPAGVLISLGQEVLTGQLARPRTFTTQAWSSVDLLPNSNYFLRAQVVAGVLTFYTQRGIIYDATPEGLKGTINGAAGGGFQTTPLDICLAWVVTAGPGSVPIVRPIYNRGRLSWTQTISGNGVVYLPLDPHARAARLVVGNATPHPTLVTAVNFATPGWLGANYCFLNPKAAASSNWDGWAIAGETVRVITNNEVSDTTVSTLTASFDHSMLRSLWQTYQAEHAFGADNGSSDELLFSMGIKNLLPSDYANGVALNFSAAVNINLSWELIR
;
A
#
# COMPACT_ATOMS: atom_id res chain seq x y z
N MET A 1 32.47 20.33 23.16
CA MET A 1 33.13 20.96 24.33
C MET A 1 34.27 21.87 23.86
N ASP A 2 34.43 23.06 24.43
CA ASP A 2 35.60 23.94 24.20
C ASP A 2 36.63 23.72 25.34
N TYR A 3 37.87 24.20 25.20
CA TYR A 3 38.88 24.19 26.27
C TYR A 3 38.39 24.97 27.52
N PRO A 4 38.87 24.64 28.75
CA PRO A 4 38.37 25.23 30.01
C PRO A 4 38.91 26.65 30.25
N LYS A 5 38.67 27.57 29.30
CA LYS A 5 39.17 28.97 29.32
C LYS A 5 38.64 29.79 30.50
N SER A 6 37.49 29.40 31.05
CA SER A 6 36.88 30.02 32.22
C SER A 6 37.45 29.55 33.55
N VAL A 7 38.30 28.51 33.56
CA VAL A 7 38.93 28.01 34.78
C VAL A 7 40.21 28.83 35.03
N PRO A 8 40.28 29.61 36.14
CA PRO A 8 41.46 30.37 36.47
C PRO A 8 42.69 29.47 36.57
N SER A 9 43.83 29.95 36.05
CA SER A 9 45.09 29.21 36.09
C SER A 9 45.05 27.82 35.42
N ALA A 10 44.15 27.61 34.45
CA ALA A 10 44.17 26.39 33.62
C ALA A 10 45.45 26.23 32.80
N GLY A 11 46.31 27.26 32.73
CA GLY A 11 47.62 27.18 32.10
C GLY A 11 47.55 27.03 30.57
N LEU A 12 46.46 27.48 29.94
CA LEU A 12 46.29 27.38 28.49
C LEU A 12 47.14 28.44 27.77
N VAL A 13 47.84 28.05 26.72
CA VAL A 13 48.54 28.99 25.82
C VAL A 13 47.78 29.03 24.50
N ASN A 14 47.40 30.24 24.07
CA ASN A 14 46.54 30.46 22.90
C ASN A 14 45.24 29.63 22.93
N GLY A 15 44.69 29.41 24.13
CA GLY A 15 43.46 28.67 24.34
C GLY A 15 43.56 27.15 24.18
N LYS A 16 44.77 26.57 24.20
CA LYS A 16 45.02 25.12 24.15
C LYS A 16 45.84 24.63 25.32
N PHE A 17 45.75 23.34 25.63
CA PHE A 17 46.60 22.68 26.61
C PHE A 17 48.07 22.69 26.14
N ILE A 18 48.99 22.87 27.09
CA ILE A 18 50.44 22.76 26.92
C ILE A 18 50.99 21.78 27.95
N ASP A 19 52.06 21.10 27.59
CA ASP A 19 52.81 20.26 28.53
C ASP A 19 53.62 21.11 29.50
N GLU A 20 54.02 20.50 30.60
CA GLU A 20 55.03 21.06 31.50
C GLU A 20 56.34 21.29 30.75
N ASN A 21 57.02 22.40 31.02
CA ASN A 21 58.37 22.66 30.55
C ASN A 21 59.34 22.78 31.74
N PRO A 22 60.03 21.68 32.12
CA PRO A 22 60.97 21.67 33.23
C PRO A 22 62.17 22.61 33.04
N LEU A 23 62.58 22.89 31.80
CA LEU A 23 63.74 23.75 31.51
C LEU A 23 63.45 25.22 31.78
N THR A 24 62.19 25.64 31.70
CA THR A 24 61.76 27.03 31.96
C THR A 24 60.97 27.18 33.26
N GLY A 25 60.72 26.09 33.98
CA GLY A 25 59.89 26.07 35.18
C GLY A 25 58.41 26.36 34.92
N THR A 26 57.95 26.20 33.67
CA THR A 26 56.55 26.47 33.30
C THR A 26 55.69 25.23 33.59
N PRO A 27 54.69 25.32 34.48
CA PRO A 27 53.77 24.20 34.75
C PRO A 27 52.94 23.85 33.51
N GLY A 28 52.60 22.57 33.36
CA GLY A 28 51.66 22.12 32.33
C GLY A 28 50.24 22.63 32.58
N SER A 29 49.39 22.58 31.56
CA SER A 29 48.00 22.97 31.71
C SER A 29 47.23 22.04 32.64
N LEU A 30 46.37 22.62 33.46
CA LEU A 30 45.45 21.87 34.30
C LEU A 30 44.28 21.36 33.45
N ILE A 31 43.95 20.06 33.59
CA ILE A 31 42.71 19.47 33.06
C ILE A 31 41.74 19.31 34.24
N PRO A 32 40.75 20.20 34.41
CA PRO A 32 39.79 20.10 35.50
C PRO A 32 38.95 18.82 35.36
N ALA A 33 38.63 18.19 36.49
CA ALA A 33 37.83 16.97 36.52
C ALA A 33 36.47 17.15 35.81
N ASP A 34 35.79 18.27 36.05
CA ASP A 34 34.52 18.60 35.40
C ASP A 34 34.66 18.65 33.87
N TRP A 35 35.78 19.16 33.37
CA TRP A 35 36.05 19.23 31.94
C TRP A 35 36.34 17.83 31.36
N GLY A 36 37.23 17.06 32.01
CA GLY A 36 37.58 15.70 31.58
C GLY A 36 36.38 14.75 31.60
N ASN A 37 35.56 14.83 32.65
CA ASN A 37 34.30 14.10 32.76
C ASN A 37 33.31 14.54 31.68
N GLY A 38 33.20 15.85 31.41
CA GLY A 38 32.32 16.37 30.36
C GLY A 38 32.68 15.83 28.97
N VAL A 39 33.95 15.86 28.58
CA VAL A 39 34.41 15.28 27.31
C VAL A 39 34.16 13.78 27.26
N THR A 40 34.44 13.06 28.35
CA THR A 40 34.19 11.62 28.44
C THR A 40 32.70 11.32 28.28
N GLN A 41 31.83 12.08 28.94
CA GLN A 41 30.38 11.87 28.89
C GLN A 41 29.81 12.13 27.48
N GLU A 42 30.32 13.14 26.76
CA GLU A 42 29.95 13.38 25.36
C GLU A 42 30.29 12.16 24.48
N ILE A 43 31.49 11.60 24.62
CA ILE A 43 31.91 10.40 23.89
C ILE A 43 31.02 9.20 24.26
N LEU A 44 30.74 8.99 25.55
CA LEU A 44 29.85 7.92 26.02
C LEU A 44 28.43 8.07 25.45
N ASN A 45 27.91 9.30 25.35
CA ASN A 45 26.60 9.58 24.77
C ASN A 45 26.57 9.21 23.28
N VAL A 46 27.62 9.54 22.53
CA VAL A 46 27.75 9.16 21.11
C VAL A 46 27.81 7.64 20.96
N ILE A 47 28.61 6.95 21.79
CA ILE A 47 28.71 5.47 21.78
C ILE A 47 27.35 4.82 22.02
N LYS A 48 26.61 5.30 23.02
CA LYS A 48 25.25 4.82 23.33
C LYS A 48 24.26 5.10 22.19
N ALA A 49 24.33 6.27 21.55
CA ALA A 49 23.49 6.60 20.39
C ALA A 49 23.79 5.71 19.15
N GLY A 50 25.02 5.21 19.07
CA GLY A 50 25.43 4.17 18.12
C GLY A 50 24.97 2.75 18.47
N ASP A 51 24.13 2.58 19.51
CA ASP A 51 23.69 1.29 20.09
C ASP A 51 24.85 0.40 20.56
N LEU A 52 25.95 1.00 21.01
CA LEU A 52 27.08 0.29 21.58
C LEU A 52 27.11 0.47 23.10
N THR A 53 27.54 -0.57 23.81
CA THR A 53 27.82 -0.50 25.25
C THR A 53 29.25 0.02 25.45
N PRO A 54 29.47 1.16 26.13
CA PRO A 54 30.83 1.64 26.40
C PRO A 54 31.67 0.65 27.20
N ASP A 55 32.94 0.53 26.83
CA ASP A 55 33.92 -0.39 27.40
C ASP A 55 35.29 0.30 27.42
N GLU A 56 35.82 0.54 28.61
CA GLU A 56 37.11 1.21 28.81
C GLU A 56 38.30 0.46 28.17
N LYS A 57 38.12 -0.81 27.81
CA LYS A 57 39.16 -1.64 27.17
C LYS A 57 39.11 -1.58 25.64
N LYS A 58 38.19 -0.82 25.04
CA LYS A 58 38.04 -0.68 23.59
C LYS A 58 38.26 0.76 23.14
N TYR A 59 39.18 0.95 22.19
CA TYR A 59 39.64 2.28 21.77
C TYR A 59 39.10 2.71 20.39
N ASP A 60 38.17 1.96 19.81
CA ASP A 60 37.57 2.22 18.49
C ASP A 60 36.06 2.47 18.55
N GLN A 61 35.46 2.46 19.75
CA GLN A 61 34.00 2.54 19.92
C GLN A 61 33.40 3.86 19.41
N LEU A 62 34.12 4.98 19.51
CA LEU A 62 33.66 6.26 18.96
C LEU A 62 33.56 6.21 17.43
N LEU A 63 34.54 5.60 16.76
CA LEU A 63 34.53 5.41 15.31
C LEU A 63 33.39 4.49 14.88
N GLN A 64 33.24 3.35 15.56
CA GLN A 64 32.13 2.42 15.30
C GLN A 64 30.76 3.09 15.53
N ALA A 65 30.64 3.91 16.57
CA ALA A 65 29.42 4.66 16.84
C ALA A 65 29.08 5.67 15.72
N ILE A 66 30.07 6.40 15.21
CA ILE A 66 29.90 7.32 14.07
C ILE A 66 29.49 6.55 12.81
N GLN A 67 30.10 5.39 12.55
CA GLN A 67 29.73 4.52 11.43
C GLN A 67 28.29 4.01 11.57
N ASN A 68 27.88 3.55 12.77
CA ASN A 68 26.52 3.10 13.05
C ASN A 68 25.50 4.24 12.89
N VAL A 69 25.77 5.42 13.45
CA VAL A 69 24.91 6.60 13.32
C VAL A 69 24.76 7.04 11.86
N SER A 70 25.84 6.97 11.09
CA SER A 70 25.83 7.31 9.66
C SER A 70 25.08 6.28 8.83
N ALA A 71 25.27 4.98 9.11
CA ALA A 71 24.54 3.88 8.47
C ALA A 71 23.04 3.87 8.78
N LYS A 72 22.63 4.39 9.95
CA LYS A 72 21.22 4.67 10.27
C LYS A 72 20.62 5.80 9.41
N GLY A 73 21.40 6.47 8.57
CA GLY A 73 20.93 7.45 7.59
C GLY A 73 20.53 8.80 8.20
N TRP A 74 21.10 9.17 9.36
CA TRP A 74 20.71 10.40 10.06
C TRP A 74 21.17 11.69 9.34
N ASN A 75 22.14 11.61 8.41
CA ASN A 75 22.72 12.76 7.70
C ASN A 75 22.45 12.80 6.18
N LEU A 76 21.69 11.86 5.61
CA LEU A 76 21.17 12.04 4.25
C LEU A 76 19.88 12.83 4.37
N ASP A 77 19.90 14.11 4.00
CA ASP A 77 18.67 14.84 3.78
C ASP A 77 17.98 14.29 2.51
N SER A 78 17.28 13.17 2.65
CA SER A 78 16.45 12.59 1.60
C SER A 78 15.10 13.32 1.47
N ALA A 79 15.04 14.60 1.85
CA ALA A 79 13.84 15.39 1.61
C ALA A 79 13.68 15.59 0.11
N LEU A 80 12.51 15.22 -0.37
CA LEU A 80 12.10 15.40 -1.76
C LEU A 80 11.00 16.46 -1.80
N PRO A 81 10.84 17.16 -2.93
CA PRO A 81 9.60 17.83 -3.23
C PRO A 81 8.42 16.87 -2.99
N ILE A 82 7.35 17.33 -2.35
CA ILE A 82 6.24 16.44 -1.95
C ILE A 82 5.67 15.67 -3.16
N GLY A 83 5.60 16.31 -4.34
CA GLY A 83 5.14 15.67 -5.58
C GLY A 83 6.06 14.56 -6.12
N SER A 84 7.30 14.47 -5.64
CA SER A 84 8.28 13.44 -6.04
C SER A 84 8.36 12.28 -5.04
N LEU A 85 7.56 12.30 -3.97
CA LEU A 85 7.53 11.22 -2.99
C LEU A 85 6.86 9.97 -3.54
N PRO A 86 7.29 8.77 -3.11
CA PRO A 86 6.56 7.55 -3.38
C PRO A 86 5.16 7.61 -2.73
N THR A 87 4.22 6.85 -3.29
CA THR A 87 2.91 6.64 -2.69
C THR A 87 3.04 5.95 -1.33
N ALA A 88 2.15 6.28 -0.39
CA ALA A 88 2.14 5.63 0.90
C ALA A 88 1.78 4.13 0.78
N THR A 89 2.42 3.29 1.58
CA THR A 89 2.29 1.83 1.49
C THR A 89 2.08 1.16 2.85
N VAL A 90 1.44 0.01 2.83
CA VAL A 90 1.31 -0.89 3.99
C VAL A 90 2.13 -2.15 3.71
N ALA A 91 3.00 -2.53 4.64
CA ALA A 91 3.92 -3.66 4.49
C ALA A 91 3.26 -5.00 4.83
N THR A 92 2.17 -5.34 4.15
CA THR A 92 1.53 -6.66 4.19
C THR A 92 1.60 -7.33 2.82
N PRO A 93 1.45 -8.66 2.72
CA PRO A 93 1.45 -9.36 1.44
C PRO A 93 0.44 -8.80 0.43
N ASP A 94 -0.70 -8.30 0.90
CA ASP A 94 -1.79 -7.74 0.12
C ASP A 94 -1.83 -6.19 0.11
N GLY A 95 -0.91 -5.51 0.79
CA GLY A 95 -0.89 -4.04 0.88
C GLY A 95 -2.09 -3.41 1.60
N ARG A 96 -2.89 -4.18 2.34
CA ARG A 96 -4.00 -3.67 3.15
C ARG A 96 -3.69 -3.78 4.64
N LEU A 97 -4.17 -2.82 5.42
CA LEU A 97 -4.10 -2.90 6.88
C LEU A 97 -5.31 -3.69 7.41
N ALA A 98 -5.08 -4.65 8.30
CA ALA A 98 -6.15 -5.34 9.00
C ALA A 98 -6.91 -4.34 9.90
N ILE A 99 -8.25 -4.33 9.79
CA ILE A 99 -9.13 -3.42 10.53
C ILE A 99 -10.28 -4.24 11.09
N THR A 100 -10.43 -4.22 12.41
CA THR A 100 -11.47 -4.96 13.13
C THR A 100 -12.63 -4.03 13.49
N PRO A 101 -13.82 -4.18 12.88
CA PRO A 101 -15.00 -3.47 13.29
C PRO A 101 -15.67 -4.15 14.50
N ALA A 102 -16.27 -3.36 15.37
CA ALA A 102 -17.06 -3.84 16.51
C ALA A 102 -18.35 -3.03 16.64
N ALA A 103 -19.43 -3.72 17.03
CA ALA A 103 -20.68 -3.07 17.39
C ALA A 103 -20.55 -2.33 18.72
N VAL A 104 -21.25 -1.20 18.83
CA VAL A 104 -21.37 -0.44 20.08
C VAL A 104 -22.84 -0.09 20.26
N ALA A 105 -23.43 -0.46 21.40
CA ALA A 105 -24.89 -0.44 21.60
C ALA A 105 -25.54 0.94 21.34
N THR A 106 -24.83 2.03 21.63
CA THR A 106 -25.34 3.40 21.57
C THR A 106 -24.85 4.20 20.36
N SER A 107 -24.07 3.59 19.45
CA SER A 107 -23.45 4.30 18.33
C SER A 107 -23.36 3.44 17.06
N GLY A 108 -22.86 4.02 15.96
CA GLY A 108 -22.64 3.32 14.70
C GLY A 108 -21.50 2.28 14.74
N GLY A 109 -20.90 2.05 15.92
CA GLY A 109 -19.82 1.10 16.14
C GLY A 109 -18.44 1.75 16.30
N ARG A 110 -17.40 0.91 16.28
CA ARG A 110 -15.99 1.31 16.39
C ARG A 110 -15.15 0.48 15.42
N ILE A 111 -13.99 1.02 15.03
CA ILE A 111 -12.96 0.29 14.29
C ILE A 111 -11.64 0.31 15.06
N SER A 112 -10.89 -0.79 14.96
CA SER A 112 -9.59 -0.94 15.62
C SER A 112 -8.54 -1.46 14.64
N ILE A 113 -7.29 -1.07 14.84
CA ILE A 113 -6.13 -1.56 14.08
C ILE A 113 -5.10 -2.22 15.01
N PRO A 114 -4.38 -3.25 14.54
CA PRO A 114 -3.36 -3.91 15.34
C PRO A 114 -2.05 -3.11 15.39
N ALA A 115 -1.25 -3.37 16.42
CA ALA A 115 0.15 -2.94 16.46
C ALA A 115 1.04 -3.82 15.56
N GLY A 116 2.23 -3.32 15.21
CA GLY A 116 3.28 -4.14 14.60
C GLY A 116 3.28 -4.21 13.06
N VAL A 117 2.36 -3.53 12.38
CA VAL A 117 2.37 -3.43 10.91
C VAL A 117 3.23 -2.22 10.51
N LEU A 118 4.05 -2.34 9.48
CA LEU A 118 4.83 -1.20 8.98
C LEU A 118 4.03 -0.41 7.94
N ILE A 119 4.02 0.92 8.07
CA ILE A 119 3.44 1.86 7.11
C ILE A 119 4.52 2.84 6.68
N SER A 120 4.69 3.00 5.37
CA SER A 120 5.59 4.00 4.79
C SER A 120 4.78 5.17 4.22
N LEU A 121 5.13 6.40 4.62
CA LEU A 121 4.55 7.64 4.10
C LEU A 121 5.51 8.82 4.31
N GLY A 122 5.23 9.95 3.68
CA GLY A 122 5.99 11.18 3.79
C GLY A 122 5.78 11.88 5.14
N GLN A 123 6.88 12.24 5.78
CA GLN A 123 6.93 13.19 6.88
C GLN A 123 7.39 14.55 6.35
N GLU A 124 6.59 15.58 6.52
CA GLU A 124 6.97 16.95 6.17
C GLU A 124 8.22 17.40 6.93
N VAL A 125 9.10 18.07 6.18
CA VAL A 125 10.32 18.72 6.65
C VAL A 125 10.17 20.23 6.54
N LEU A 126 9.64 20.68 5.40
CA LEU A 126 9.27 22.06 5.15
C LEU A 126 7.83 22.07 4.65
N THR A 127 6.95 22.69 5.44
CA THR A 127 5.50 22.65 5.24
C THR A 127 5.12 23.03 3.81
N GLY A 128 4.36 22.15 3.15
CA GLY A 128 3.87 22.35 1.79
C GLY A 128 4.93 22.29 0.68
N GLN A 129 6.19 22.00 1.00
CA GLN A 129 7.29 21.98 0.01
C GLN A 129 8.07 20.68 0.00
N LEU A 130 8.67 20.32 1.13
CA LEU A 130 9.60 19.20 1.23
C LEU A 130 9.16 18.20 2.29
N ALA A 131 9.29 16.92 1.96
CA ALA A 131 9.01 15.84 2.88
C ALA A 131 9.97 14.66 2.64
N ARG A 132 10.14 13.83 3.67
CA ARG A 132 11.01 12.64 3.66
C ARG A 132 10.15 11.38 3.79
N PRO A 133 10.33 10.36 2.95
CA PRO A 133 9.67 9.07 3.16
C PRO A 133 10.20 8.45 4.46
N ARG A 134 9.29 8.01 5.33
CA ARG A 134 9.60 7.36 6.59
C ARG A 134 8.73 6.12 6.74
N THR A 135 9.25 5.13 7.45
CA THR A 135 8.51 3.92 7.82
C THR A 135 8.23 3.96 9.31
N PHE A 136 6.98 3.72 9.68
CA PHE A 136 6.49 3.72 11.05
C PHE A 136 5.86 2.37 11.37
N THR A 137 6.05 1.91 12.59
CA THR A 137 5.34 0.75 13.12
C THR A 137 4.01 1.19 13.71
N THR A 138 2.91 0.56 13.30
CA THR A 138 1.59 0.83 13.89
C THR A 138 1.61 0.51 15.39
N GLN A 139 0.91 1.34 16.14
CA GLN A 139 0.50 1.04 17.51
C GLN A 139 -0.95 0.58 17.49
N ALA A 140 -1.35 -0.20 18.49
CA ALA A 140 -2.76 -0.55 18.64
C ALA A 140 -3.57 0.74 18.79
N TRP A 141 -4.59 0.89 17.96
CA TRP A 141 -5.41 2.09 17.93
C TRP A 141 -6.87 1.71 17.73
N SER A 142 -7.77 2.52 18.30
CA SER A 142 -9.21 2.36 18.12
C SER A 142 -9.84 3.74 17.92
N SER A 143 -10.83 3.81 17.04
CA SER A 143 -11.57 5.04 16.83
C SER A 143 -12.36 5.44 18.08
N VAL A 144 -12.80 6.70 18.12
CA VAL A 144 -13.96 7.07 18.94
C VAL A 144 -15.20 6.32 18.43
N ASP A 145 -16.26 6.34 19.23
CA ASP A 145 -17.56 5.83 18.80
C ASP A 145 -18.05 6.59 17.57
N LEU A 146 -18.30 5.86 16.49
CA LEU A 146 -18.67 6.45 15.21
C LEU A 146 -20.15 6.81 15.23
N LEU A 147 -20.51 7.90 14.55
CA LEU A 147 -21.91 8.26 14.39
C LEU A 147 -22.63 7.20 13.55
N PRO A 148 -23.90 6.87 13.86
CA PRO A 148 -24.69 5.96 13.04
C PRO A 148 -24.97 6.57 11.65
N ASN A 149 -25.31 5.69 10.69
CA ASN A 149 -25.72 6.07 9.32
C ASN A 149 -24.75 7.06 8.64
N SER A 150 -23.45 6.83 8.77
CA SER A 150 -22.40 7.76 8.36
C SER A 150 -21.33 7.07 7.53
N ASN A 151 -20.69 7.86 6.66
CA ASN A 151 -19.52 7.45 5.90
C ASN A 151 -18.27 8.06 6.54
N TYR A 152 -17.35 7.20 6.94
CA TYR A 152 -16.05 7.55 7.49
C TYR A 152 -14.93 7.00 6.62
N PHE A 153 -13.79 7.65 6.68
CA PHE A 153 -12.54 7.17 6.12
C PHE A 153 -11.55 7.02 7.27
N LEU A 154 -11.00 5.81 7.43
CA LEU A 154 -9.87 5.58 8.33
C LEU A 154 -8.62 6.03 7.61
N ARG A 155 -7.88 6.94 8.23
CA ARG A 155 -6.70 7.58 7.65
C ARG A 155 -5.57 7.63 8.65
N ALA A 156 -4.35 7.84 8.16
CA ALA A 156 -3.21 8.13 9.02
C ALA A 156 -2.26 9.13 8.38
N GLN A 157 -1.64 9.96 9.21
CA GLN A 157 -0.64 10.95 8.79
C GLN A 157 0.42 11.14 9.87
N VAL A 158 1.55 11.76 9.52
CA VAL A 158 2.59 12.08 10.50
C VAL A 158 2.30 13.43 11.16
N VAL A 159 2.13 13.44 12.47
CA VAL A 159 1.93 14.63 13.30
C VAL A 159 3.04 14.68 14.35
N ALA A 160 3.80 15.77 14.39
CA ALA A 160 4.93 15.93 15.33
C ALA A 160 5.90 14.73 15.34
N GLY A 161 6.14 14.12 14.18
CA GLY A 161 7.02 12.96 14.01
C GLY A 161 6.40 11.60 14.37
N VAL A 162 5.11 11.56 14.71
CA VAL A 162 4.40 10.33 15.10
C VAL A 162 3.31 9.98 14.10
N LEU A 163 3.23 8.70 13.71
CA LEU A 163 2.12 8.18 12.90
C LEU A 163 0.82 8.27 13.71
N THR A 164 -0.11 9.09 13.24
CA THR A 164 -1.37 9.40 13.91
C THR A 164 -2.53 8.88 13.07
N PHE A 165 -3.25 7.90 13.62
CA PHE A 165 -4.48 7.39 13.02
C PHE A 165 -5.68 8.25 13.40
N TYR A 166 -6.60 8.43 12.47
CA TYR A 166 -7.82 9.18 12.68
C TYR A 166 -8.92 8.71 11.75
N THR A 167 -10.16 9.03 12.10
CA THR A 167 -11.29 8.90 11.19
C THR A 167 -11.71 10.28 10.69
N GLN A 168 -12.20 10.38 9.45
CA GLN A 168 -12.79 11.63 8.93
C GLN A 168 -14.06 11.29 8.16
N ARG A 169 -15.16 12.02 8.38
CA ARG A 169 -16.38 11.83 7.59
C ARG A 169 -16.22 12.38 6.19
N GLY A 170 -16.93 11.83 5.22
CA GLY A 170 -16.85 12.29 3.83
C GLY A 170 -17.68 11.47 2.86
N ILE A 171 -17.52 11.76 1.58
CA ILE A 171 -18.06 10.98 0.46
C ILE A 171 -16.92 10.39 -0.37
N ILE A 172 -17.16 9.26 -1.06
CA ILE A 172 -16.12 8.47 -1.73
C ILE A 172 -15.35 9.19 -2.85
N TYR A 173 -15.80 10.37 -3.26
CA TYR A 173 -15.19 11.19 -4.31
C TYR A 173 -14.84 12.60 -3.82
N ASP A 174 -14.58 12.78 -2.53
CA ASP A 174 -14.08 14.04 -2.00
C ASP A 174 -12.78 14.46 -2.70
N ALA A 175 -12.64 15.76 -2.96
CA ALA A 175 -11.44 16.32 -3.57
C ALA A 175 -10.24 16.21 -2.61
N THR A 176 -9.05 15.96 -3.18
CA THR A 176 -7.81 15.98 -2.41
C THR A 176 -7.55 17.38 -1.84
N PRO A 177 -7.36 17.53 -0.51
CA PRO A 177 -7.02 18.82 0.10
C PRO A 177 -5.70 19.38 -0.43
N GLU A 178 -5.57 20.71 -0.49
CA GLU A 178 -4.34 21.39 -0.94
C GLU A 178 -3.11 21.00 -0.12
N GLY A 179 -3.27 20.84 1.21
CA GLY A 179 -2.21 20.37 2.10
C GLY A 179 -1.92 18.87 2.02
N LEU A 180 -2.59 18.13 1.12
CA LEU A 180 -2.49 16.68 0.93
C LEU A 180 -2.79 15.85 2.19
N LYS A 181 -3.39 16.46 3.20
CA LYS A 181 -3.67 15.89 4.52
C LYS A 181 -5.13 16.09 4.87
N GLY A 182 -5.72 15.08 5.50
CA GLY A 182 -7.08 15.17 6.00
C GLY A 182 -7.16 15.89 7.33
N THR A 183 -8.38 16.28 7.69
CA THR A 183 -8.66 16.89 9.01
C THR A 183 -8.98 15.77 10.00
N ILE A 184 -8.17 15.67 11.06
CA ILE A 184 -8.36 14.70 12.13
C ILE A 184 -9.77 14.86 12.71
N ASN A 185 -10.59 13.81 12.65
CA ASN A 185 -11.97 13.81 13.12
C ASN A 185 -12.87 14.85 12.44
N GLY A 186 -12.50 15.28 11.22
CA GLY A 186 -13.27 16.22 10.42
C GLY A 186 -14.67 15.71 10.08
N ALA A 187 -15.61 16.66 9.93
CA ALA A 187 -17.01 16.37 9.66
C ALA A 187 -17.34 16.10 8.18
N ALA A 188 -16.42 16.38 7.26
CA ALA A 188 -16.56 16.19 5.81
C ALA A 188 -15.16 16.10 5.16
N GLY A 189 -15.09 15.78 3.87
CA GLY A 189 -13.85 15.84 3.07
C GLY A 189 -12.88 14.68 3.32
N GLY A 190 -13.32 13.59 3.95
CA GLY A 190 -12.46 12.45 4.29
C GLY A 190 -12.18 11.47 3.15
N GLY A 191 -12.98 11.50 2.07
CA GLY A 191 -12.97 10.43 1.07
C GLY A 191 -12.04 10.59 -0.13
N PHE A 192 -11.03 11.46 -0.03
CA PHE A 192 -10.00 11.61 -1.06
C PHE A 192 -8.98 10.45 -1.04
N GLN A 193 -8.25 10.29 -2.12
CA GLN A 193 -7.27 9.20 -2.28
C GLN A 193 -6.10 9.31 -1.31
N THR A 194 -5.37 8.21 -1.14
CA THR A 194 -4.06 8.23 -0.47
C THR A 194 -3.14 9.23 -1.17
N THR A 195 -2.51 10.10 -0.39
CA THR A 195 -1.48 11.04 -0.84
C THR A 195 -0.12 10.58 -0.32
N PRO A 196 0.98 11.24 -0.72
CA PRO A 196 2.28 10.98 -0.10
C PRO A 196 2.35 11.33 1.39
N LEU A 197 1.51 12.24 1.90
CA LEU A 197 1.55 12.72 3.28
C LEU A 197 0.46 12.13 4.19
N ASP A 198 -0.52 11.47 3.59
CA ASP A 198 -1.72 10.99 4.27
C ASP A 198 -2.25 9.72 3.60
N ILE A 199 -2.27 8.62 4.34
CA ILE A 199 -2.72 7.33 3.84
C ILE A 199 -4.20 7.10 4.17
N CYS A 200 -5.01 6.83 3.15
CA CYS A 200 -6.37 6.32 3.34
C CYS A 200 -6.31 4.79 3.46
N LEU A 201 -6.87 4.25 4.53
CA LEU A 201 -6.75 2.83 4.90
C LEU A 201 -8.06 2.07 4.67
N ALA A 202 -9.20 2.72 4.86
CA ALA A 202 -10.50 2.13 4.54
C ALA A 202 -11.60 3.18 4.37
N TRP A 203 -12.60 2.82 3.57
CA TRP A 203 -13.94 3.40 3.63
C TRP A 203 -14.79 2.58 4.61
N VAL A 204 -15.36 3.25 5.61
CA VAL A 204 -16.14 2.66 6.69
C VAL A 204 -17.56 3.20 6.63
N VAL A 205 -18.54 2.30 6.55
CA VAL A 205 -19.96 2.64 6.55
C VAL A 205 -20.59 2.13 7.83
N THR A 206 -21.18 3.03 8.59
CA THR A 206 -21.92 2.71 9.81
C THR A 206 -23.42 2.62 9.52
N ALA A 207 -24.13 1.76 10.25
CA ALA A 207 -25.59 1.70 10.22
C ALA A 207 -26.16 2.22 11.55
N GLY A 208 -27.36 1.79 11.94
CA GLY A 208 -27.99 2.20 13.19
C GLY A 208 -27.19 1.78 14.45
N PRO A 209 -27.56 2.31 15.63
CA PRO A 209 -26.94 1.94 16.90
C PRO A 209 -26.87 0.42 17.12
N GLY A 210 -25.74 -0.08 17.64
CA GLY A 210 -25.55 -1.52 17.90
C GLY A 210 -25.17 -2.35 16.66
N SER A 211 -25.02 -1.72 15.49
CA SER A 211 -24.54 -2.39 14.28
C SER A 211 -23.01 -2.48 14.21
N VAL A 212 -22.51 -3.50 13.52
CA VAL A 212 -21.08 -3.62 13.17
C VAL A 212 -20.79 -2.78 11.93
N PRO A 213 -19.81 -1.86 11.94
CA PRO A 213 -19.42 -1.10 10.76
C PRO A 213 -18.99 -2.00 9.59
N ILE A 214 -19.39 -1.66 8.37
CA ILE A 214 -18.87 -2.29 7.16
C ILE A 214 -17.56 -1.60 6.78
N VAL A 215 -16.47 -2.37 6.71
CA VAL A 215 -15.14 -1.88 6.36
C VAL A 215 -14.77 -2.33 4.95
N ARG A 216 -14.41 -1.38 4.09
CA ARG A 216 -13.88 -1.61 2.74
C ARG A 216 -12.44 -1.10 2.69
N PRO A 217 -11.43 -1.98 2.80
CA PRO A 217 -10.03 -1.57 2.89
C PRO A 217 -9.50 -0.97 1.58
N ILE A 218 -8.54 -0.06 1.69
CA ILE A 218 -7.79 0.52 0.58
C ILE A 218 -6.50 -0.27 0.32
N TYR A 219 -6.21 -0.55 -0.94
CA TYR A 219 -5.02 -1.29 -1.39
C TYR A 219 -3.77 -0.39 -1.50
N ASN A 220 -2.98 -0.26 -0.44
CA ASN A 220 -1.85 0.69 -0.40
C ASN A 220 -0.52 0.01 -0.75
N ARG A 221 -0.20 -0.05 -2.05
CA ARG A 221 1.08 -0.54 -2.59
C ARG A 221 1.81 0.52 -3.41
N GLY A 222 3.12 0.37 -3.52
CA GLY A 222 3.96 1.23 -4.36
C GLY A 222 3.70 1.08 -5.87
N ARG A 223 3.03 0.00 -6.27
CA ARG A 223 2.49 -0.23 -7.63
C ARG A 223 1.11 -0.86 -7.50
N LEU A 224 0.16 -0.34 -8.26
CA LEU A 224 -1.21 -0.87 -8.36
C LEU A 224 -1.35 -1.93 -9.46
N SER A 225 -0.23 -2.33 -10.06
CA SER A 225 -0.11 -3.42 -11.01
C SER A 225 0.47 -4.66 -10.35
N TRP A 226 -0.01 -5.84 -10.75
CA TRP A 226 0.46 -7.13 -10.26
C TRP A 226 0.37 -8.18 -11.36
N THR A 227 1.24 -9.18 -11.31
CA THR A 227 1.24 -10.30 -12.24
C THR A 227 1.32 -11.63 -11.50
N GLN A 228 0.74 -12.68 -12.08
CA GLN A 228 0.84 -14.05 -11.58
C GLN A 228 0.74 -15.07 -12.69
N THR A 229 1.43 -16.19 -12.51
CA THR A 229 1.25 -17.39 -13.33
C THR A 229 0.46 -18.43 -12.54
N ILE A 230 -0.58 -19.00 -13.17
CA ILE A 230 -1.47 -20.00 -12.56
C ILE A 230 -1.40 -21.34 -13.33
N SER A 231 -1.51 -22.44 -12.60
CA SER A 231 -1.54 -23.81 -13.14
C SER A 231 -2.48 -24.69 -12.31
N GLY A 232 -3.09 -25.70 -12.93
CA GLY A 232 -4.03 -26.62 -12.30
C GLY A 232 -5.44 -26.04 -12.16
N ASN A 233 -6.02 -26.22 -10.96
CA ASN A 233 -7.36 -25.72 -10.62
C ASN A 233 -7.29 -24.86 -9.37
N GLY A 234 -8.05 -23.78 -9.31
CA GLY A 234 -8.04 -22.91 -8.13
C GLY A 234 -8.77 -21.59 -8.32
N VAL A 235 -8.46 -20.65 -7.44
CA VAL A 235 -8.98 -19.29 -7.46
C VAL A 235 -7.85 -18.30 -7.29
N VAL A 236 -7.95 -17.19 -8.01
CA VAL A 236 -7.13 -16.00 -7.86
C VAL A 236 -8.03 -14.80 -7.60
N TYR A 237 -7.58 -13.87 -6.78
CA TYR A 237 -8.37 -12.69 -6.42
C TYR A 237 -7.73 -11.45 -7.03
N LEU A 238 -8.48 -10.75 -7.88
CA LEU A 238 -8.10 -9.47 -8.44
C LEU A 238 -8.29 -8.38 -7.38
N PRO A 239 -7.23 -7.74 -6.88
CA PRO A 239 -7.38 -6.68 -5.88
C PRO A 239 -8.33 -5.58 -6.36
N LEU A 240 -9.16 -5.07 -5.44
CA LEU A 240 -10.09 -3.97 -5.65
C LEU A 240 -10.09 -3.08 -4.42
N ASP A 241 -10.24 -1.78 -4.60
CA ASP A 241 -10.46 -0.85 -3.50
C ASP A 241 -11.49 0.23 -3.85
N PRO A 242 -12.09 0.90 -2.85
CA PRO A 242 -13.05 1.97 -3.03
C PRO A 242 -12.63 3.20 -3.85
N HIS A 243 -11.33 3.39 -4.12
CA HIS A 243 -10.84 4.52 -4.91
C HIS A 243 -10.51 4.16 -6.35
N ALA A 244 -10.59 2.89 -6.72
CA ALA A 244 -10.47 2.47 -8.12
C ALA A 244 -11.59 3.11 -8.96
N ARG A 245 -11.25 3.63 -10.13
CA ARG A 245 -12.20 4.15 -11.12
C ARG A 245 -12.31 3.23 -12.32
N ALA A 246 -11.20 2.58 -12.64
CA ALA A 246 -11.12 1.54 -13.65
C ALA A 246 -10.11 0.47 -13.27
N ALA A 247 -10.11 -0.63 -14.01
CA ALA A 247 -9.05 -1.62 -13.93
C ALA A 247 -8.85 -2.30 -15.29
N ARG A 248 -7.69 -2.95 -15.44
CA ARG A 248 -7.33 -3.71 -16.62
C ARG A 248 -6.75 -5.06 -16.23
N LEU A 249 -7.20 -6.10 -16.93
CA LEU A 249 -6.66 -7.45 -16.86
C LEU A 249 -6.15 -7.87 -18.25
N VAL A 250 -4.99 -8.48 -18.30
CA VAL A 250 -4.54 -9.28 -19.45
C VAL A 250 -4.38 -10.71 -18.99
N VAL A 251 -4.94 -11.65 -19.75
CA VAL A 251 -4.84 -13.09 -19.52
C VAL A 251 -4.25 -13.74 -20.77
N GLY A 252 -3.12 -14.41 -20.63
CA GLY A 252 -2.46 -15.11 -21.73
C GLY A 252 -2.34 -16.61 -21.45
N ASN A 253 -2.90 -17.44 -22.33
CA ASN A 253 -2.80 -18.89 -22.30
C ASN A 253 -2.03 -19.38 -23.54
N ALA A 254 -0.72 -19.18 -23.56
CA ALA A 254 0.13 -19.54 -24.70
C ALA A 254 0.45 -21.05 -24.78
N THR A 255 0.27 -21.78 -23.67
CA THR A 255 0.55 -23.22 -23.57
C THR A 255 -0.70 -23.93 -23.06
N PRO A 256 -1.62 -24.33 -23.96
CA PRO A 256 -2.88 -24.92 -23.54
C PRO A 256 -2.69 -26.32 -22.95
N HIS A 257 -3.66 -26.75 -22.18
CA HIS A 257 -3.66 -28.10 -21.61
C HIS A 257 -3.79 -29.16 -22.72
N PRO A 258 -2.98 -30.24 -22.71
CA PRO A 258 -2.89 -31.19 -23.82
C PRO A 258 -4.12 -32.10 -23.98
N THR A 259 -4.95 -32.23 -22.94
CA THR A 259 -6.08 -33.20 -22.91
C THR A 259 -7.38 -32.66 -22.34
N LEU A 260 -7.42 -31.40 -21.87
CA LEU A 260 -8.57 -30.81 -21.19
C LEU A 260 -8.77 -29.40 -21.71
N VAL A 261 -10.01 -28.92 -21.64
CA VAL A 261 -10.35 -27.53 -21.98
C VAL A 261 -9.95 -26.63 -20.81
N THR A 262 -9.12 -25.63 -21.11
CA THR A 262 -8.67 -24.64 -20.12
C THR A 262 -9.76 -23.61 -19.89
N ALA A 263 -10.07 -23.28 -18.63
CA ALA A 263 -11.05 -22.24 -18.33
C ALA A 263 -10.52 -21.26 -17.28
N VAL A 264 -10.81 -19.98 -17.50
CA VAL A 264 -10.62 -18.91 -16.52
C VAL A 264 -11.87 -18.05 -16.57
N ASN A 265 -12.62 -17.99 -15.47
CA ASN A 265 -13.91 -17.29 -15.41
C ASN A 265 -14.13 -16.68 -14.03
N PHE A 266 -14.90 -15.60 -13.97
CA PHE A 266 -15.26 -15.03 -12.67
C PHE A 266 -16.11 -15.98 -11.83
N ALA A 267 -15.96 -15.89 -10.51
CA ALA A 267 -16.95 -16.47 -9.60
C ALA A 267 -18.31 -15.77 -9.79
N THR A 268 -19.40 -16.53 -9.64
CA THR A 268 -20.78 -16.09 -9.93
C THR A 268 -21.38 -15.07 -8.95
N PRO A 269 -21.02 -14.99 -7.65
CA PRO A 269 -21.71 -14.08 -6.74
C PRO A 269 -21.64 -12.60 -7.15
N GLY A 270 -22.79 -11.94 -7.12
CA GLY A 270 -22.94 -10.50 -7.37
C GLY A 270 -23.08 -10.12 -8.84
N TRP A 271 -22.91 -11.03 -9.80
CA TRP A 271 -23.19 -10.74 -11.20
C TRP A 271 -24.68 -10.62 -11.48
N LEU A 272 -25.08 -9.50 -12.08
CA LEU A 272 -26.47 -9.21 -12.43
C LEU A 272 -26.86 -9.85 -13.77
N GLY A 273 -25.88 -10.04 -14.64
CA GLY A 273 -26.05 -10.57 -15.99
C GLY A 273 -24.84 -10.21 -16.84
N ALA A 274 -24.70 -10.95 -17.92
CA ALA A 274 -23.66 -10.75 -18.91
C ALA A 274 -24.16 -11.17 -20.29
N ASN A 275 -23.49 -10.70 -21.32
CA ASN A 275 -23.69 -11.16 -22.68
C ASN A 275 -22.35 -11.31 -23.38
N TYR A 276 -22.35 -12.00 -24.50
CA TYR A 276 -21.21 -12.01 -25.40
C TYR A 276 -21.64 -12.16 -26.85
N CYS A 277 -20.80 -11.70 -27.75
CA CYS A 277 -20.84 -12.04 -29.15
C CYS A 277 -19.52 -12.70 -29.54
N PHE A 278 -19.59 -13.62 -30.50
CA PHE A 278 -18.39 -14.22 -31.07
C PHE A 278 -18.44 -14.24 -32.59
N LEU A 279 -17.27 -14.21 -33.18
CA LEU A 279 -17.00 -14.26 -34.60
C LEU A 279 -16.09 -15.45 -34.87
N ASN A 280 -16.46 -16.28 -35.84
CA ASN A 280 -15.56 -17.25 -36.43
C ASN A 280 -15.08 -16.68 -37.78
N PRO A 281 -13.78 -16.56 -38.05
CA PRO A 281 -13.25 -15.99 -39.29
C PRO A 281 -13.71 -16.67 -40.58
N LYS A 282 -14.23 -17.90 -40.50
CA LYS A 282 -14.79 -18.65 -41.63
C LYS A 282 -16.31 -18.59 -41.71
N ALA A 283 -17.00 -18.08 -40.69
CA ALA A 283 -18.44 -17.92 -40.69
C ALA A 283 -18.83 -16.56 -41.29
N ALA A 284 -19.93 -16.53 -42.05
CA ALA A 284 -20.45 -15.30 -42.66
C ALA A 284 -21.26 -14.42 -41.70
N ALA A 285 -21.53 -14.88 -40.47
CA ALA A 285 -22.35 -14.19 -39.48
C ALA A 285 -21.73 -14.28 -38.08
N SER A 286 -21.97 -13.26 -37.26
CA SER A 286 -21.69 -13.32 -35.83
C SER A 286 -22.78 -14.07 -35.08
N SER A 287 -22.41 -14.68 -33.97
CA SER A 287 -23.34 -15.27 -33.02
C SER A 287 -23.40 -14.40 -31.77
N ASN A 288 -24.61 -14.19 -31.26
CA ASN A 288 -24.85 -13.41 -30.05
C ASN A 288 -25.55 -14.29 -29.03
N TRP A 289 -25.13 -14.16 -27.77
CA TRP A 289 -25.79 -14.77 -26.64
C TRP A 289 -26.23 -13.69 -25.65
N ASP A 290 -27.52 -13.69 -25.31
CA ASP A 290 -28.12 -12.77 -24.36
C ASP A 290 -28.36 -13.45 -23.01
N GLY A 291 -27.50 -13.14 -22.04
CA GLY A 291 -27.60 -13.61 -20.66
C GLY A 291 -28.00 -12.52 -19.67
N TRP A 292 -28.52 -11.36 -20.11
CA TRP A 292 -28.86 -10.25 -19.21
C TRP A 292 -29.94 -10.61 -18.19
N ALA A 293 -30.82 -11.55 -18.53
CA ALA A 293 -31.88 -12.03 -17.65
C ALA A 293 -31.43 -13.17 -16.72
N ILE A 294 -30.18 -13.63 -16.82
CA ILE A 294 -29.69 -14.80 -16.10
C ILE A 294 -28.80 -14.34 -14.94
N ALA A 295 -29.36 -14.36 -13.74
CA ALA A 295 -28.64 -13.98 -12.53
C ALA A 295 -27.41 -14.87 -12.30
N GLY A 296 -26.28 -14.26 -11.96
CA GLY A 296 -25.01 -14.98 -11.74
C GLY A 296 -24.19 -15.20 -13.00
N GLU A 297 -24.70 -14.87 -14.19
CA GLU A 297 -23.90 -14.94 -15.42
C GLU A 297 -22.83 -13.88 -15.46
N THR A 298 -21.61 -14.33 -15.77
CA THR A 298 -20.41 -13.52 -15.68
C THR A 298 -19.91 -13.09 -17.04
N VAL A 299 -19.23 -11.94 -17.09
CA VAL A 299 -18.44 -11.59 -18.27
C VAL A 299 -17.43 -12.70 -18.54
N ARG A 300 -17.28 -13.10 -19.80
CA ARG A 300 -16.34 -14.16 -20.17
C ARG A 300 -14.91 -13.62 -20.06
N VAL A 301 -13.98 -14.45 -19.59
CA VAL A 301 -12.55 -14.10 -19.48
C VAL A 301 -11.74 -14.96 -20.44
N ILE A 302 -11.71 -16.26 -20.21
CA ILE A 302 -11.34 -17.25 -21.23
C ILE A 302 -12.56 -18.10 -21.52
N THR A 303 -13.08 -18.00 -22.74
CA THR A 303 -13.83 -19.12 -23.34
C THR A 303 -12.84 -20.00 -24.06
N ASN A 304 -13.00 -21.30 -23.93
CA ASN A 304 -12.33 -22.25 -24.78
C ASN A 304 -13.35 -23.38 -24.95
N ASN A 305 -13.57 -23.84 -26.18
CA ASN A 305 -14.47 -24.93 -26.50
C ASN A 305 -13.72 -26.18 -27.01
N GLU A 306 -12.41 -26.09 -27.26
CA GLU A 306 -11.59 -27.13 -27.87
C GLU A 306 -10.28 -27.40 -27.10
N VAL A 307 -9.89 -28.67 -27.03
CA VAL A 307 -8.60 -29.02 -26.40
C VAL A 307 -7.46 -28.48 -27.26
N SER A 308 -6.43 -27.91 -26.61
CA SER A 308 -5.25 -27.31 -27.25
C SER A 308 -5.43 -25.90 -27.83
N ASP A 309 -6.52 -25.20 -27.50
CA ASP A 309 -6.67 -23.81 -27.94
C ASP A 309 -5.92 -22.82 -27.03
N THR A 310 -5.06 -22.02 -27.67
CA THR A 310 -4.38 -20.89 -27.05
C THR A 310 -5.29 -19.67 -27.08
N THR A 311 -5.30 -18.91 -26.00
CA THR A 311 -6.13 -17.70 -25.90
C THR A 311 -5.34 -16.50 -25.40
N VAL A 312 -5.75 -15.33 -25.85
CA VAL A 312 -5.35 -14.05 -25.26
C VAL A 312 -6.60 -13.22 -25.02
N SER A 313 -6.75 -12.77 -23.78
CA SER A 313 -7.90 -11.99 -23.37
C SER A 313 -7.45 -10.69 -22.73
N THR A 314 -8.10 -9.60 -23.11
CA THR A 314 -7.96 -8.30 -22.47
C THR A 314 -9.31 -7.92 -21.88
N LEU A 315 -9.31 -7.55 -20.62
CA LEU A 315 -10.50 -7.15 -19.91
C LEU A 315 -10.29 -5.77 -19.29
N THR A 316 -11.34 -4.97 -19.28
CA THR A 316 -11.37 -3.68 -18.58
C THR A 316 -12.64 -3.57 -17.77
N ALA A 317 -12.55 -2.84 -16.67
CA ALA A 317 -13.66 -2.60 -15.77
C ALA A 317 -13.76 -1.10 -15.44
N SER A 318 -14.96 -0.63 -15.19
CA SER A 318 -15.23 0.65 -14.53
C SER A 318 -16.03 0.43 -13.25
N PHE A 319 -15.77 1.27 -12.25
CA PHE A 319 -16.36 1.11 -10.92
C PHE A 319 -17.16 2.35 -10.50
N ASP A 320 -18.38 2.12 -10.04
CA ASP A 320 -19.21 3.08 -9.31
C ASP A 320 -19.39 2.58 -7.88
N HIS A 321 -18.48 3.05 -7.01
CA HIS A 321 -18.47 2.72 -5.59
C HIS A 321 -19.64 3.34 -4.82
N SER A 322 -20.22 4.44 -5.30
CA SER A 322 -21.40 5.05 -4.68
C SER A 322 -22.64 4.17 -4.83
N MET A 323 -22.72 3.45 -5.95
CA MET A 323 -23.78 2.50 -6.27
C MET A 323 -23.40 1.04 -6.02
N LEU A 324 -22.18 0.78 -5.53
CA LEU A 324 -21.59 -0.55 -5.36
C LEU A 324 -21.73 -1.42 -6.63
N ARG A 325 -21.45 -0.83 -7.79
CA ARG A 325 -21.61 -1.47 -9.10
C ARG A 325 -20.37 -1.33 -9.95
N SER A 326 -20.27 -2.23 -10.93
CA SER A 326 -19.17 -2.25 -11.89
C SER A 326 -19.66 -2.73 -13.26
N LEU A 327 -19.09 -2.15 -14.30
CA LEU A 327 -19.28 -2.57 -15.70
C LEU A 327 -17.97 -3.15 -16.20
N TRP A 328 -18.08 -4.30 -16.87
CA TRP A 328 -16.94 -5.06 -17.36
C TRP A 328 -17.07 -5.30 -18.85
N GLN A 329 -15.94 -5.33 -19.54
CA GLN A 329 -15.85 -5.78 -20.92
C GLN A 329 -14.60 -6.63 -21.14
N THR A 330 -14.69 -7.60 -22.03
CA THR A 330 -13.58 -8.46 -22.46
C THR A 330 -13.52 -8.51 -23.98
N TYR A 331 -12.31 -8.51 -24.52
CA TYR A 331 -11.98 -8.92 -25.87
C TYR A 331 -11.02 -10.11 -25.81
N GLN A 332 -11.35 -11.19 -26.52
CA GLN A 332 -10.54 -12.40 -26.58
C GLN A 332 -10.30 -12.79 -28.04
N ALA A 333 -9.10 -13.31 -28.31
CA ALA A 333 -8.79 -14.10 -29.48
C ALA A 333 -8.37 -15.52 -29.08
N GLU A 334 -8.78 -16.49 -29.88
CA GLU A 334 -8.51 -17.92 -29.72
C GLU A 334 -7.94 -18.51 -31.02
N HIS A 335 -7.04 -19.47 -30.88
CA HIS A 335 -6.41 -20.17 -32.00
C HIS A 335 -6.00 -21.59 -31.57
N ALA A 336 -6.10 -22.55 -32.49
CA ALA A 336 -5.60 -23.90 -32.24
C ALA A 336 -4.07 -23.91 -32.17
N PHE A 337 -3.51 -24.45 -31.08
CA PHE A 337 -2.07 -24.46 -30.87
C PHE A 337 -1.33 -25.24 -31.97
N GLY A 338 -0.41 -24.55 -32.65
CA GLY A 338 0.40 -25.13 -33.73
C GLY A 338 -0.30 -25.24 -35.08
N ALA A 339 -1.55 -24.76 -35.21
CA ALA A 339 -2.22 -24.69 -36.50
C ALA A 339 -1.60 -23.59 -37.39
N ASP A 340 -1.64 -23.82 -38.70
CA ASP A 340 -1.21 -22.87 -39.74
C ASP A 340 -2.40 -22.20 -40.43
N ASN A 341 -3.63 -22.46 -39.95
CA ASN A 341 -4.88 -21.99 -40.51
C ASN A 341 -5.87 -21.66 -39.39
N GLY A 342 -6.76 -20.69 -39.63
CA GLY A 342 -7.73 -20.23 -38.64
C GLY A 342 -9.09 -20.92 -38.72
N SER A 343 -9.13 -22.25 -38.89
CA SER A 343 -10.40 -22.98 -39.06
C SER A 343 -11.25 -23.03 -37.79
N SER A 344 -10.60 -23.09 -36.63
CA SER A 344 -11.23 -23.13 -35.30
C SER A 344 -11.16 -21.79 -34.58
N ASP A 345 -10.57 -20.76 -35.19
CA ASP A 345 -10.35 -19.48 -34.52
C ASP A 345 -11.67 -18.81 -34.13
N GLU A 346 -11.67 -18.20 -32.95
CA GLU A 346 -12.80 -17.43 -32.44
C GLU A 346 -12.31 -16.08 -31.91
N LEU A 347 -13.04 -15.03 -32.25
CA LEU A 347 -12.94 -13.72 -31.60
C LEU A 347 -14.17 -13.52 -30.74
N LEU A 348 -13.99 -13.11 -29.49
CA LEU A 348 -15.10 -12.92 -28.56
C LEU A 348 -15.07 -11.51 -27.96
N PHE A 349 -16.27 -10.93 -27.84
CA PHE A 349 -16.51 -9.72 -27.07
C PHE A 349 -17.57 -10.03 -26.02
N SER A 350 -17.25 -9.80 -24.74
CA SER A 350 -18.21 -9.99 -23.65
C SER A 350 -18.33 -8.73 -22.82
N MET A 351 -19.49 -8.52 -22.22
CA MET A 351 -19.68 -7.51 -21.19
C MET A 351 -20.59 -8.02 -20.09
N GLY A 352 -20.53 -7.40 -18.92
CA GLY A 352 -21.41 -7.76 -17.81
C GLY A 352 -21.40 -6.72 -16.71
N ILE A 353 -22.40 -6.81 -15.84
CA ILE A 353 -22.55 -5.92 -14.68
C ILE A 353 -22.47 -6.74 -13.41
N LYS A 354 -21.70 -6.23 -12.44
CA LYS A 354 -21.56 -6.84 -11.12
C LYS A 354 -21.87 -5.84 -10.01
N ASN A 355 -22.70 -6.27 -9.08
CA ASN A 355 -22.79 -5.69 -7.74
C ASN A 355 -21.54 -6.08 -6.94
N LEU A 356 -20.84 -5.07 -6.46
CA LEU A 356 -19.64 -5.20 -5.66
C LEU A 356 -20.01 -5.57 -4.22
N LEU A 357 -19.57 -6.73 -3.81
CA LEU A 357 -19.83 -7.30 -2.50
C LEU A 357 -18.77 -6.85 -1.49
N PRO A 358 -19.07 -6.85 -0.18
CA PRO A 358 -18.06 -6.63 0.85
C PRO A 358 -16.82 -7.54 0.69
N SER A 359 -17.02 -8.79 0.27
CA SER A 359 -15.94 -9.74 0.00
C SER A 359 -15.05 -9.33 -1.18
N ASP A 360 -15.58 -8.63 -2.19
CA ASP A 360 -14.78 -8.15 -3.32
C ASP A 360 -13.78 -7.07 -2.85
N TYR A 361 -14.16 -6.24 -1.88
CA TYR A 361 -13.24 -5.27 -1.27
C TYR A 361 -12.23 -5.92 -0.31
N ALA A 362 -12.68 -6.91 0.47
CA ALA A 362 -11.82 -7.57 1.45
C ALA A 362 -10.76 -8.46 0.79
N ASN A 363 -11.17 -9.28 -0.18
CA ASN A 363 -10.32 -10.32 -0.77
C ASN A 363 -9.89 -9.98 -2.19
N GLY A 364 -10.70 -9.22 -2.92
CA GLY A 364 -10.58 -9.03 -4.37
C GLY A 364 -11.71 -9.75 -5.13
N VAL A 365 -11.85 -9.42 -6.41
CA VAL A 365 -12.82 -10.06 -7.31
C VAL A 365 -12.28 -11.43 -7.73
N ALA A 366 -13.01 -12.49 -7.41
CA ALA A 366 -12.55 -13.87 -7.63
C ALA A 366 -12.63 -14.30 -9.10
N LEU A 367 -11.53 -14.88 -9.59
CA LEU A 367 -11.41 -15.61 -10.85
C LEU A 367 -11.11 -17.08 -10.54
N ASN A 368 -12.02 -17.96 -10.94
CA ASN A 368 -11.80 -19.39 -10.90
C ASN A 368 -11.05 -19.82 -12.15
N PHE A 369 -10.15 -20.79 -12.00
CA PHE A 369 -9.46 -21.41 -13.12
C PHE A 369 -9.46 -22.92 -13.00
N SER A 370 -9.48 -23.59 -14.14
CA SER A 370 -9.38 -25.05 -14.25
C SER A 370 -8.57 -25.48 -15.45
N ALA A 371 -7.90 -26.63 -15.32
CA ALA A 371 -6.98 -27.16 -16.31
C ALA A 371 -5.96 -26.13 -16.83
N ALA A 372 -5.57 -25.16 -15.99
CA ALA A 372 -4.64 -24.11 -16.38
C ALA A 372 -3.23 -24.68 -16.52
N VAL A 373 -2.51 -24.25 -17.56
CA VAL A 373 -1.10 -24.58 -17.76
C VAL A 373 -0.33 -23.29 -18.03
N ASN A 374 0.36 -22.79 -17.00
CA ASN A 374 1.19 -21.59 -17.07
C ASN A 374 0.47 -20.34 -17.61
N ILE A 375 -0.82 -20.18 -17.31
CA ILE A 375 -1.57 -19.00 -17.74
C ILE A 375 -1.00 -17.78 -17.00
N ASN A 376 -0.69 -16.73 -17.75
CA ASN A 376 -0.21 -15.48 -17.18
C ASN A 376 -1.37 -14.48 -17.00
N LEU A 377 -1.43 -13.88 -15.82
CA LEU A 377 -2.34 -12.80 -15.46
C LEU A 377 -1.55 -11.52 -15.19
N SER A 378 -2.04 -10.40 -15.71
CA SER A 378 -1.55 -9.06 -15.40
C SER A 378 -2.72 -8.15 -15.07
N TRP A 379 -2.83 -7.73 -13.81
CA TRP A 379 -3.91 -6.90 -13.29
C TRP A 379 -3.40 -5.53 -12.87
N GLU A 380 -4.16 -4.48 -13.17
CA GLU A 380 -3.87 -3.11 -12.79
C GLU A 380 -5.13 -2.40 -12.31
N LEU A 381 -5.06 -1.79 -11.12
CA LEU A 381 -6.06 -0.84 -10.64
C LEU A 381 -5.70 0.59 -11.06
N ILE A 382 -6.70 1.31 -11.58
CA ILE A 382 -6.59 2.69 -12.05
C ILE A 382 -7.45 3.56 -11.13
N ARG A 383 -6.85 4.53 -10.44
CA ARG A 383 -7.48 5.40 -9.46
C ARG A 383 -7.67 6.82 -10.00
#